data_AF-A0A916Z0H1-F1
#
_entry.id   AF-A0A916Z0H1-F1
#
_cell.length_a   1.000
_cell.length_b   1.000
_cell.length_c   1.000
_cell.angle_alpha   90.00
_cell.angle_beta   90.00
_cell.angle_gamma   90.00
#
_symmetry.space_group_name_H-M   'P 1'
#
loop_
_entity.id
_entity.type
_entity.pdbx_description
1 polymer ?
#
loop_
_entity_poly.entity_id
_entity_poly.type
_entity_poly.pdbx_seq_one_letter_code
_entity_poly.pdbx_strand_id
1 'polypeptide(L)'
;MFFRSENTFLRPAWPEDRPALDRAGVPAASDPLRQAELTHALMVTLPTIAPGRVAGTAGLVARNGRWLPRIWLASAFRHLGLFEEIEDALMAISDQLPDPSGSSVRNPVPQLAAA
;
A
#
# COMPACT_ATOMS: atom_id res chain seq x y z
N MET A 1 -3.89 8.14 3.27
CA MET A 1 -4.42 7.31 4.37
C MET A 1 -3.25 6.88 5.25
N PHE A 2 -3.40 6.89 6.56
CA PHE A 2 -2.40 6.41 7.51
C PHE A 2 -3.00 5.24 8.28
N PHE A 3 -2.20 4.20 8.53
CA PHE A 3 -2.62 3.04 9.33
C PHE A 3 -1.60 2.79 10.43
N ARG A 4 -2.08 2.53 11.64
CA ARG A 4 -1.24 2.30 12.81
C ARG A 4 -1.54 0.92 13.41
N SER A 5 -0.56 0.05 13.25
CA SER A 5 -0.28 -1.16 14.02
C SER A 5 0.01 -0.91 15.51
N GLU A 6 -0.04 -1.97 16.32
CA GLU A 6 0.69 -2.11 17.57
C GLU A 6 2.20 -1.94 17.31
N ASN A 7 2.73 -2.60 16.27
CA ASN A 7 4.16 -2.63 15.98
C ASN A 7 4.56 -1.88 14.72
N THR A 8 3.62 -1.52 13.85
CA THR A 8 3.92 -0.84 12.58
C THR A 8 3.14 0.45 12.38
N PHE A 9 3.69 1.34 11.57
CA PHE A 9 2.99 2.50 11.06
C PHE A 9 3.15 2.55 9.55
N LEU A 10 2.01 2.43 8.85
CA LEU A 10 1.92 2.55 7.41
C LEU A 10 1.49 3.96 7.03
N ARG A 11 2.20 4.55 6.07
CA ARG A 11 1.91 5.87 5.53
C ARG A 11 2.23 5.96 4.05
N PRO A 12 1.70 6.95 3.31
CA PRO A 12 2.11 7.18 1.94
C PRO A 12 3.63 7.39 1.85
N ALA A 13 4.22 6.86 0.78
CA ALA A 13 5.59 7.18 0.42
C ALA A 13 5.65 8.56 -0.23
N TRP A 14 6.59 9.40 0.20
CA TRP A 14 6.84 10.71 -0.40
C TRP A 14 8.25 10.80 -0.98
N PRO A 15 8.51 11.72 -1.93
CA PRO A 15 9.83 11.89 -2.53
C PRO A 15 10.96 12.07 -1.50
N GLU A 16 10.67 12.73 -0.38
CA GLU A 16 11.63 12.96 0.72
C GLU A 16 12.11 11.66 1.40
N ASP A 17 11.37 10.56 1.23
CA ASP A 17 11.71 9.26 1.82
C ASP A 17 12.82 8.52 1.08
N ARG A 18 13.25 9.06 -0.07
CA ARG A 18 14.28 8.45 -0.91
C ARG A 18 15.54 8.03 -0.15
N PRO A 19 16.16 8.87 0.70
CA PRO A 19 17.36 8.47 1.44
C PRO A 19 17.09 7.31 2.41
N ALA A 20 15.86 7.21 2.95
CA ALA A 20 15.50 6.14 3.86
C ALA A 20 15.25 4.81 3.11
N LEU A 21 14.62 4.87 1.93
CA LEU A 21 14.44 3.73 1.04
C LEU A 21 15.79 3.19 0.52
N ASP A 22 16.69 4.09 0.12
CA ASP A 22 18.04 3.73 -0.34
C ASP A 22 18.83 3.05 0.79
N ARG A 23 18.78 3.61 2.01
CA ARG A 23 19.43 3.02 3.20
C ARG A 23 18.84 1.67 3.59
N ALA A 24 17.53 1.48 3.40
CA ALA A 24 16.88 0.20 3.63
C ALA A 24 17.25 -0.85 2.56
N GLY A 25 17.79 -0.44 1.42
CA GLY A 25 18.14 -1.33 0.32
C GLY A 25 16.92 -1.88 -0.41
N VAL A 26 15.88 -1.04 -0.57
CA VAL A 26 14.63 -1.46 -1.24
C VAL A 26 14.92 -1.81 -2.70
N PRO A 27 14.61 -3.03 -3.16
CA PRO A 27 14.74 -3.39 -4.57
C PRO A 27 13.86 -2.50 -5.44
N ALA A 28 14.30 -2.19 -6.66
CA ALA A 28 13.52 -1.38 -7.60
C ALA A 28 12.10 -1.95 -7.85
N ALA A 29 11.94 -3.28 -7.80
CA ALA A 29 10.66 -3.97 -7.92
C ALA A 29 9.68 -3.71 -6.76
N SER A 30 10.17 -3.19 -5.64
CA SER A 30 9.39 -2.93 -4.43
C SER A 30 9.49 -1.45 -3.99
N ASP A 31 10.06 -0.60 -4.84
CA ASP A 31 10.23 0.82 -4.58
C ASP A 31 8.90 1.57 -4.82
N PRO A 32 8.24 2.09 -3.76
CA PRO A 32 6.94 2.73 -3.86
C PRO A 32 6.98 4.03 -4.66
N LEU A 33 8.16 4.65 -4.81
CA LEU A 33 8.34 5.89 -5.58
C LEU A 33 8.61 5.66 -7.06
N ARG A 34 8.86 4.40 -7.46
CA ARG A 34 9.15 4.01 -8.86
C ARG A 34 8.13 3.06 -9.46
N GLN A 35 7.35 2.36 -8.64
CA GLN A 35 6.43 1.33 -9.11
C GLN A 35 5.08 1.92 -9.54
N ALA A 36 4.94 2.15 -10.85
CA ALA A 36 3.67 2.58 -11.44
C ALA A 36 2.52 1.56 -11.28
N GLU A 37 2.84 0.28 -11.07
CA GLU A 37 1.83 -0.76 -10.79
C GLU A 37 1.19 -0.61 -9.41
N LEU A 38 1.87 0.01 -8.44
CA LEU A 38 1.31 0.22 -7.11
C LEU A 38 0.31 1.38 -7.15
N THR A 39 -0.98 1.06 -7.15
CA THR A 39 -2.03 2.09 -7.12
C THR A 39 -2.08 2.81 -5.77
N HIS A 40 -1.75 2.10 -4.69
CA HIS A 40 -1.71 2.65 -3.34
C HIS A 40 -0.38 2.28 -2.68
N ALA A 41 0.65 3.09 -2.94
CA ALA A 41 2.00 2.85 -2.45
C ALA A 41 2.20 3.41 -1.03
N LEU A 42 2.68 2.57 -0.12
CA LEU A 42 2.86 2.86 1.30
C LEU A 42 4.26 2.45 1.78
N MET A 43 4.75 3.17 2.79
CA MET A 43 5.92 2.82 3.56
C MET A 43 5.53 2.17 4.87
N VAL A 44 6.36 1.22 5.33
CA VAL A 44 6.22 0.56 6.61
C VAL A 44 7.33 1.05 7.53
N THR A 45 6.94 1.65 8.66
CA THR A 45 7.85 2.16 9.68
C THR A 45 7.60 1.50 11.02
N LEU A 46 8.65 1.32 11.83
CA LEU A 46 8.51 0.82 13.21
C LEU A 46 8.49 2.00 14.18
N PRO A 47 7.44 2.19 14.98
CA PRO A 47 7.39 3.26 15.96
C PRO A 47 8.10 2.91 17.29
N THR A 48 8.18 1.63 17.68
CA THR A 48 8.63 1.21 19.04
C THR A 48 10.06 0.69 19.10
N ILE A 49 10.46 -0.20 18.19
CA ILE A 49 11.79 -0.85 18.23
C ILE A 49 12.85 -0.01 17.50
N ALA A 50 12.45 0.85 16.58
CA ALA A 50 13.35 1.72 15.82
C ALA A 50 12.59 2.93 15.24
N PRO A 51 12.22 3.92 16.07
CA PRO A 51 11.44 5.07 15.63
C PRO A 51 12.08 5.76 14.41
N GLY A 52 11.27 5.97 13.37
CA GLY A 52 11.71 6.61 12.13
C GLY A 52 12.52 5.71 11.18
N ARG A 53 12.73 4.43 11.52
CA ARG A 53 13.35 3.47 10.61
C ARG A 53 12.32 2.84 9.70
N VAL A 54 12.63 2.85 8.41
CA VAL A 54 11.85 2.15 7.38
C VAL A 54 12.16 0.66 7.49
N ALA A 55 11.14 -0.12 7.83
CA ALA A 55 11.23 -1.57 7.92
C ALA A 55 10.90 -2.26 6.59
N GLY A 56 10.14 -1.58 5.74
CA GLY A 56 9.76 -2.11 4.44
C GLY A 56 8.85 -1.18 3.65
N THR A 57 8.31 -1.73 2.58
CA THR A 57 7.38 -1.07 1.67
C THR A 57 6.20 -2.01 1.43
N ALA A 58 5.04 -1.41 1.25
CA ALA A 58 3.79 -2.14 1.11
C ALA A 58 2.89 -1.39 0.12
N GLY A 59 1.99 -2.09 -0.53
CA GLY A 59 0.99 -1.44 -1.36
C GLY A 59 0.06 -2.43 -2.01
N LEU A 60 -0.93 -1.89 -2.70
CA LEU A 60 -1.93 -2.67 -3.43
C LEU A 60 -1.71 -2.53 -4.94
N VAL A 61 -1.76 -3.67 -5.63
CA VAL A 61 -1.79 -3.75 -7.09
C VAL A 61 -3.13 -4.33 -7.53
N ALA A 62 -3.73 -3.73 -8.56
CA ALA A 62 -4.89 -4.31 -9.23
C ALA A 62 -4.44 -5.40 -10.21
N ARG A 63 -4.82 -6.66 -9.96
CA ARG A 63 -4.59 -7.77 -10.91
C ARG A 63 -5.80 -8.68 -10.95
N ASN A 64 -6.22 -9.06 -12.16
CA ASN A 64 -7.36 -9.97 -12.39
C ASN A 64 -8.65 -9.55 -11.66
N GLY A 65 -8.93 -8.23 -11.64
CA GLY A 65 -10.11 -7.69 -10.96
C GLY A 65 -10.06 -7.81 -9.44
N ARG A 66 -8.88 -7.96 -8.84
CA ARG A 66 -8.69 -7.99 -7.38
C ARG A 66 -7.55 -7.09 -6.95
N TRP A 67 -7.69 -6.51 -5.76
CA TRP A 67 -6.59 -5.86 -5.06
C TRP A 67 -5.73 -6.94 -4.43
N LEU A 68 -4.43 -6.93 -4.75
CA LEU A 68 -3.46 -7.86 -4.18
C LEU A 68 -2.40 -7.09 -3.39
N PRO A 69 -2.04 -7.54 -2.18
CA PRO A 69 -0.95 -6.95 -1.43
C PRO A 69 0.39 -7.24 -2.10
N ARG A 70 1.25 -6.23 -2.14
CA ARG A 70 2.66 -6.36 -2.51
C ARG A 70 3.49 -5.79 -1.39
N ILE A 71 4.18 -6.67 -0.68
CA ILE A 71 4.91 -6.35 0.53
C ILE A 71 6.38 -6.72 0.33
N TRP A 72 7.26 -5.82 0.76
CA TRP A 72 8.68 -6.11 0.90
C TRP A 72 9.15 -5.63 2.27
N LEU A 73 9.81 -6.52 3.00
CA LEU A 73 10.45 -6.21 4.28
C LEU A 73 11.97 -6.37 4.14
N ALA A 74 12.71 -5.41 4.70
CA ALA A 74 14.16 -5.53 4.78
C ALA A 74 14.52 -6.76 5.63
N SER A 75 15.58 -7.48 5.26
CA SER A 75 15.93 -8.78 5.86
C SER A 75 16.06 -8.72 7.38
N ALA A 76 16.53 -7.58 7.91
CA ALA A 76 16.67 -7.34 9.35
C ALA A 76 15.34 -7.35 10.13
N PHE A 77 14.18 -7.31 9.47
CA PHE A 77 12.86 -7.25 10.12
C PHE A 77 11.94 -8.43 9.81
N ARG A 78 12.37 -9.36 8.94
CA ARG A 78 11.52 -10.49 8.50
C ARG A 78 11.17 -11.48 9.62
N HIS A 79 11.98 -11.54 10.66
CA HIS A 79 11.78 -12.44 11.80
C HIS A 79 10.80 -11.90 12.86
N LEU A 80 10.28 -10.68 12.67
CA LEU A 80 9.42 -10.00 13.66
C LEU A 80 7.93 -10.23 13.42
N GLY A 81 7.54 -11.12 12.50
CA GLY A 81 6.12 -11.42 12.23
C GLY A 81 5.33 -10.30 11.56
N LEU A 82 5.98 -9.21 11.13
CA LEU A 82 5.29 -8.01 10.61
C LEU A 82 4.51 -8.24 9.31
N PHE A 83 4.76 -9.34 8.60
CA PHE A 83 4.16 -9.59 7.30
C PHE A 83 2.63 -9.74 7.40
N GLU A 84 2.16 -10.56 8.35
CA GLU A 84 0.73 -10.81 8.57
C GLU A 84 0.01 -9.52 9.01
N GLU A 85 0.61 -8.77 9.92
CA GLU A 85 0.08 -7.48 10.39
C GLU A 85 -0.09 -6.47 9.24
N ILE A 86 0.89 -6.41 8.33
CA ILE A 86 0.86 -5.52 7.16
C ILE A 86 -0.16 -6.02 6.12
N GLU A 87 -0.25 -7.33 5.93
CA GLU A 87 -1.22 -7.93 5.00
C GLU A 87 -2.65 -7.63 5.45
N ASP A 88 -2.99 -7.87 6.72
CA ASP A 88 -4.29 -7.56 7.29
C ASP A 88 -4.64 -6.06 7.15
N ALA A 89 -3.65 -5.19 7.39
CA ALA A 89 -3.79 -3.75 7.18
C ALA A 89 -4.12 -3.40 5.73
N LEU A 90 -3.42 -4.00 4.77
CA LEU A 90 -3.66 -3.77 3.34
C LEU A 90 -5.02 -4.32 2.90
N MET A 91 -5.45 -5.46 3.43
CA MET A 91 -6.76 -6.03 3.13
C MET A 91 -7.89 -5.14 3.64
N ALA A 92 -7.78 -4.64 4.89
CA ALA A 92 -8.73 -3.69 5.46
C ALA A 92 -8.80 -2.36 4.67
N ILE A 93 -7.66 -1.92 4.10
CA ILE A 93 -7.63 -0.78 3.17
C ILE A 93 -8.34 -1.15 1.86
N SER A 94 -8.08 -2.33 1.31
CA SER A 94 -8.62 -2.77 0.02
C SER A 94 -10.15 -2.84 -0.02
N ASP A 95 -10.79 -3.16 1.11
CA ASP A 95 -12.25 -3.19 1.25
C ASP A 95 -12.90 -1.80 1.09
N GLN A 96 -12.11 -0.73 1.28
CA GLN A 96 -12.55 0.66 1.13
C GLN A 96 -12.26 1.23 -0.25
N LEU A 97 -11.51 0.49 -1.08
CA LEU A 97 -11.14 0.92 -2.42
C LEU A 97 -12.23 0.58 -3.43
N PRO A 98 -12.36 1.37 -4.51
CA PRO A 98 -13.24 1.00 -5.61
C PRO A 98 -12.81 -0.34 -6.22
N ASP A 99 -13.78 -1.02 -6.84
CA ASP A 99 -13.53 -2.28 -7.54
C ASP A 99 -12.41 -2.09 -8.59
N PRO A 100 -11.30 -2.84 -8.49
CA PRO A 100 -10.16 -2.69 -9.39
C PRO A 100 -10.46 -3.15 -10.82
N SER A 101 -11.56 -3.87 -11.05
CA SER A 101 -12.05 -4.22 -12.40
C SER A 101 -12.73 -3.06 -13.13
N GLY A 102 -12.96 -1.94 -12.44
CA GLY A 102 -13.66 -0.80 -12.99
C GLY A 102 -15.13 -1.13 -13.20
N SER A 103 -15.92 -1.13 -12.12
CA SER A 103 -17.34 -0.89 -12.28
C SER A 103 -17.52 0.57 -12.71
N SER A 104 -17.42 0.79 -14.02
CA SER A 104 -17.97 1.99 -14.63
C SER A 104 -19.44 1.97 -14.25
N VAL A 105 -19.82 2.77 -13.25
CA VAL A 105 -21.21 3.10 -12.97
C VAL A 105 -21.74 3.64 -14.28
N ARG A 106 -22.42 2.79 -15.07
CA ARG A 106 -23.28 3.25 -16.15
C ARG A 106 -24.35 4.07 -15.45
N ASN A 107 -24.16 5.38 -15.40
CA ASN A 107 -25.27 6.29 -15.19
C ASN A 107 -26.34 5.89 -16.21
N PRO A 108 -27.53 5.40 -15.80
CA PRO A 108 -28.66 5.43 -16.71
C PRO A 108 -28.92 6.91 -16.97
N VAL A 109 -28.67 7.34 -18.20
CA VAL A 109 -29.13 8.64 -18.71
C VAL A 109 -30.62 8.71 -18.37
N PRO A 110 -31.10 9.74 -17.63
CA PRO A 110 -32.52 9.92 -17.48
C PRO A 110 -33.09 10.16 -18.89
N GLN A 111 -33.85 9.19 -19.40
CA GLN A 111 -34.74 9.43 -20.52
C GLN A 111 -35.71 10.53 -20.06
N LEU A 112 -35.43 11.75 -20.50
CA LEU A 112 -36.36 12.85 -20.37
C LEU A 112 -37.58 12.47 -21.20
N ALA A 113 -38.62 12.01 -20.53
CA ALA A 113 -39.96 11.98 -21.07
C ALA A 113 -40.39 13.44 -21.30
N ALA A 114 -40.49 13.82 -22.56
CA ALA A 114 -41.29 14.96 -23.03
C ALA A 114 -41.96 14.46 -24.31
N ALA A 115 -43.21 13.99 -24.20
CA ALA A 115 -44.45 14.78 -24.33
C ALA A 115 -44.76 15.03 -25.80
#